data_AF-A0A958VBN4-F1
#
_entry.id   AF-A0A958VBN4-F1
#
_cell.length_a   1.000
_cell.length_b   1.000
_cell.length_c   1.000
_cell.angle_alpha   90.00
_cell.angle_beta   90.00
_cell.angle_gamma   90.00
#
_symmetry.space_group_name_H-M   'P 1'
#
loop_
_entity.id
_entity.type
_entity.pdbx_description
1 polymer ?
#
loop_
_entity_poly.entity_id
_entity_poly.type
_entity_poly.pdbx_seq_one_letter_code
_entity_poly.pdbx_strand_id
1 'polypeptide(L)'
;MKQLFYFSILIIPFVLSAQRNDFTQKEFLKEGDTILFDYYFAFSNPGLKHPHNDKVIDFFKYHTEVESVRILCHTDCRGTSESNKKLSQYRCDYLKNYLNDLFNSSFVNQSTGIGEERPLSINTDSGSFTITCDLISGIQATERKEELHKLNRRIEILILKTDSTKRKPQLYSHPSYSALEKGNVYLLPEIRFQLSKWELLRNENHNSIDSLKFLADFMIQHPNTIVEIMNHTDCRGSDKYSIRLSQKRAESVRQCMIEYYGINGDRLIAKGYEENLPRKIILPNGSVQMLTCDYINSLPSKEDQEKAHQMNRRTEFKILSLDYVEKE
;
A
#
# COMPACT_ATOMS: atom_id res chain seq x y z
N MET A 1 4.34 35.81 -11.70
CA MET A 1 5.26 34.87 -11.03
C MET A 1 4.75 34.33 -9.68
N LYS A 2 4.25 35.15 -8.74
CA LYS A 2 3.72 34.66 -7.44
C LYS A 2 2.45 33.78 -7.53
N GLN A 3 1.62 33.96 -8.57
CA GLN A 3 0.34 33.24 -8.74
C GLN A 3 0.50 31.80 -9.26
N LEU A 4 1.51 31.56 -10.12
CA LEU A 4 1.92 30.22 -10.54
C LEU A 4 2.53 29.40 -9.39
N PHE A 5 3.22 30.07 -8.45
CA PHE A 5 3.81 29.47 -7.25
C PHE A 5 2.74 28.96 -6.26
N TYR A 6 1.61 29.66 -6.15
CA TYR A 6 0.50 29.24 -5.28
C TYR A 6 -0.30 28.06 -5.88
N PHE A 7 -0.46 28.04 -7.22
CA PHE A 7 -1.15 26.97 -7.92
C PHE A 7 -0.37 25.65 -7.91
N SER A 8 0.95 25.68 -8.17
CA SER A 8 1.79 24.49 -8.10
C SER A 8 1.85 23.89 -6.70
N ILE A 9 1.80 24.74 -5.67
CA ILE A 9 1.83 24.32 -4.27
C ILE A 9 0.57 23.51 -3.87
N LEU A 10 -0.64 23.88 -4.33
CA LEU A 10 -1.91 23.18 -4.06
C LEU A 10 -1.98 21.74 -4.60
N ILE A 11 -1.26 21.45 -5.68
CA ILE A 11 -1.28 20.14 -6.35
C ILE A 11 -0.17 19.23 -5.80
N ILE A 12 0.75 19.74 -4.96
CA ILE A 12 1.88 18.98 -4.39
C ILE A 12 1.44 17.67 -3.73
N PRO A 13 0.41 17.59 -2.87
CA PRO A 13 -0.02 16.32 -2.28
C PRO A 13 -0.50 15.30 -3.34
N PHE A 14 -1.14 15.79 -4.41
CA PHE A 14 -1.72 15.00 -5.49
C PHE A 14 -0.66 14.46 -6.45
N VAL A 15 0.24 15.33 -6.96
CA VAL A 15 1.37 14.95 -7.82
C VAL A 15 2.32 14.02 -7.09
N LEU A 16 2.54 14.29 -5.81
CA LEU A 16 3.35 13.44 -4.98
C LEU A 16 2.70 12.06 -4.75
N SER A 17 1.39 11.96 -4.57
CA SER A 17 0.73 10.65 -4.47
C SER A 17 0.89 9.84 -5.76
N ALA A 18 0.79 10.50 -6.93
CA ALA A 18 0.92 9.88 -8.24
C ALA A 18 2.35 9.41 -8.57
N GLN A 19 3.40 10.19 -8.29
CA GLN A 19 4.79 9.76 -8.53
C GLN A 19 5.33 8.76 -7.50
N ARG A 20 4.81 8.77 -6.27
CA ARG A 20 5.19 7.83 -5.21
C ARG A 20 4.67 6.41 -5.45
N ASN A 21 3.61 6.30 -6.23
CA ASN A 21 2.99 5.03 -6.57
C ASN A 21 3.78 4.21 -7.59
N ASP A 22 4.61 4.82 -8.42
CA ASP A 22 5.20 4.15 -9.59
C ASP A 22 6.22 3.05 -9.23
N PHE A 23 6.91 3.16 -8.07
CA PHE A 23 8.01 2.25 -7.71
C PHE A 23 7.65 1.16 -6.70
N THR A 24 6.64 1.35 -5.85
CA THR A 24 6.09 0.29 -4.99
C THR A 24 5.13 -0.64 -5.75
N GLN A 25 4.83 -0.31 -7.01
CA GLN A 25 3.89 -1.01 -7.88
C GLN A 25 4.57 -1.70 -9.07
N LYS A 26 5.91 -1.68 -9.14
CA LYS A 26 6.63 -2.47 -10.14
C LYS A 26 6.36 -3.95 -9.90
N GLU A 27 5.82 -4.62 -10.92
CA GLU A 27 5.51 -6.04 -10.88
C GLU A 27 6.77 -6.89 -10.64
N PHE A 28 7.92 -6.42 -11.14
CA PHE A 28 9.23 -7.02 -10.91
C PHE A 28 10.29 -5.95 -10.68
N LEU A 29 11.14 -6.18 -9.69
CA LEU A 29 12.28 -5.31 -9.41
C LEU A 29 13.52 -5.73 -10.20
N LYS A 30 14.34 -4.74 -10.53
CA LYS A 30 15.63 -4.91 -11.19
C LYS A 30 16.73 -4.24 -10.37
N GLU A 31 17.96 -4.69 -10.56
CA GLU A 31 19.13 -4.03 -10.00
C GLU A 31 19.19 -2.57 -10.43
N GLY A 32 19.47 -1.68 -9.48
CA GLY A 32 19.45 -0.23 -9.69
C GLY A 32 18.09 0.43 -9.45
N ASP A 33 17.00 -0.32 -9.30
CA ASP A 33 15.71 0.26 -8.92
C ASP A 33 15.80 0.89 -7.53
N THR A 34 15.25 2.10 -7.41
CA THR A 34 15.16 2.81 -6.12
C THR A 34 13.70 2.89 -5.71
N ILE A 35 13.39 2.33 -4.55
CA ILE A 35 12.06 2.37 -3.96
C ILE A 35 12.06 3.44 -2.88
N LEU A 36 11.13 4.37 -2.98
CA LEU A 36 10.92 5.40 -1.98
C LEU A 36 9.77 4.99 -1.09
N PHE A 37 10.04 4.92 0.20
CA PHE A 37 9.00 4.65 1.17
C PHE A 37 8.73 5.88 2.04
N ASP A 38 7.45 6.24 2.11
CA ASP A 38 6.93 7.31 2.96
C ASP A 38 6.83 6.84 4.40
N TYR A 39 7.97 6.76 5.07
CA TYR A 39 8.03 6.41 6.49
C TYR A 39 8.15 7.62 7.39
N TYR A 40 7.51 7.51 8.55
CA TYR A 40 7.66 8.46 9.64
C TYR A 40 8.35 7.78 10.81
N PHE A 41 9.68 7.87 10.84
CA PHE A 41 10.35 7.88 12.13
C PHE A 41 9.80 9.04 12.95
N ALA A 42 9.55 8.83 14.25
CA ALA A 42 9.24 9.96 15.11
C ALA A 42 10.41 10.95 15.05
N PHE A 43 10.11 12.24 15.17
CA PHE A 43 11.09 13.32 14.98
C PHE A 43 12.41 13.08 15.73
N SER A 44 12.34 12.50 16.94
CA SER A 44 13.49 12.21 17.80
C SER A 44 13.80 10.72 18.01
N ASN A 45 13.02 9.79 17.45
CA ASN A 45 13.19 8.35 17.69
C ASN A 45 13.82 7.67 16.46
N PRO A 46 14.94 6.93 16.63
CA PRO A 46 15.53 6.16 15.54
C PRO A 46 14.72 4.90 15.17
N GLY A 47 13.78 4.46 16.00
CA GLY A 47 12.89 3.34 15.70
C GLY A 47 11.67 3.76 14.87
N LEU A 48 11.32 2.93 13.87
CA LEU A 48 10.03 3.01 13.19
C LEU A 48 8.93 2.55 14.14
N LYS A 49 7.73 3.17 14.06
CA LYS A 49 6.57 2.60 14.75
C LYS A 49 6.25 1.24 14.12
N HIS A 50 5.89 0.25 14.94
CA HIS A 50 5.63 -1.14 14.54
C HIS A 50 4.79 -1.32 13.24
N PRO A 51 3.66 -0.61 13.02
CA PRO A 51 2.83 -0.77 11.81
C PRO A 51 3.52 -0.33 10.50
N HIS A 52 4.62 0.42 10.59
CA HIS A 52 5.38 0.89 9.43
C HIS A 52 6.49 -0.07 9.04
N ASN A 53 7.01 -0.87 9.99
CA ASN A 53 7.93 -1.97 9.68
C ASN A 53 7.24 -2.98 8.77
N ASP A 54 5.98 -3.31 9.06
CA ASP A 54 5.19 -4.31 8.34
C ASP A 54 5.09 -4.03 6.84
N LYS A 55 5.02 -2.76 6.40
CA LYS A 55 4.97 -2.41 4.96
C LYS A 55 6.27 -2.74 4.22
N VAL A 56 7.45 -2.45 4.80
CA VAL A 56 8.75 -2.83 4.19
C VAL A 56 8.86 -4.34 4.11
N ILE A 57 8.50 -4.99 5.22
CA ILE A 57 8.59 -6.45 5.36
C ILE A 57 7.69 -7.11 4.33
N ASP A 58 6.42 -6.74 4.30
CA ASP A 58 5.44 -7.32 3.39
C ASP A 58 5.91 -7.10 1.95
N PHE A 59 6.36 -5.89 1.61
CA PHE A 59 6.92 -5.61 0.29
C PHE A 59 8.01 -6.60 -0.11
N PHE A 60 9.03 -6.84 0.73
CA PHE A 60 10.11 -7.78 0.41
C PHE A 60 9.75 -9.27 0.59
N LYS A 61 8.70 -9.59 1.36
CA LYS A 61 8.11 -10.94 1.38
C LYS A 61 7.42 -11.26 0.05
N TYR A 62 6.88 -10.24 -0.63
CA TYR A 62 6.30 -10.37 -1.96
C TYR A 62 7.35 -10.38 -3.07
N HIS A 63 8.41 -9.56 -2.95
CA HIS A 63 9.49 -9.47 -3.93
C HIS A 63 10.65 -10.42 -3.58
N THR A 64 10.37 -11.72 -3.61
CA THR A 64 11.35 -12.75 -3.23
C THR A 64 12.53 -12.86 -4.19
N GLU A 65 12.47 -12.21 -5.35
CA GLU A 65 13.60 -12.05 -6.26
C GLU A 65 14.68 -11.11 -5.74
N VAL A 66 14.41 -10.27 -4.75
CA VAL A 66 15.41 -9.36 -4.20
C VAL A 66 16.35 -10.11 -3.27
N GLU A 67 17.64 -10.13 -3.59
CA GLU A 67 18.66 -10.78 -2.76
C GLU A 67 19.34 -9.82 -1.80
N SER A 68 19.61 -8.59 -2.27
CA SER A 68 20.20 -7.58 -1.40
C SER A 68 19.85 -6.16 -1.81
N VAL A 69 19.88 -5.27 -0.81
CA VAL A 69 19.53 -3.86 -0.93
C VAL A 69 20.51 -2.96 -0.19
N ARG A 70 20.49 -1.67 -0.55
CA ARG A 70 21.10 -0.57 0.19
C ARG A 70 20.03 0.38 0.69
N ILE A 71 20.16 0.83 1.93
CA ILE A 71 19.21 1.77 2.55
C ILE A 71 19.85 3.14 2.70
N LEU A 72 19.10 4.17 2.32
CA LEU A 72 19.43 5.57 2.53
C LEU A 72 18.32 6.21 3.36
N CYS A 73 18.67 6.88 4.44
CA CYS A 73 17.70 7.47 5.35
C CYS A 73 17.88 8.98 5.41
N HIS A 74 16.76 9.68 5.47
CA HIS A 74 16.72 11.13 5.45
C HIS A 74 16.12 11.68 6.74
N THR A 75 16.44 12.94 7.03
CA THR A 75 15.78 13.73 8.06
C THR A 75 15.13 14.95 7.43
N ASP A 76 14.20 15.54 8.17
CA ASP A 76 13.79 16.91 7.85
C ASP A 76 14.91 17.90 8.21
N CYS A 77 14.62 19.18 8.01
CA CYS A 77 15.57 20.28 8.20
C CYS A 77 15.49 20.94 9.56
N ARG A 78 14.92 20.27 10.57
CA ARG A 78 14.87 20.80 11.94
C ARG A 78 16.06 20.25 12.71
N GLY A 79 16.72 21.11 13.48
CA GLY A 79 17.94 20.77 14.21
C GLY A 79 19.21 21.13 13.44
N THR A 80 20.36 20.68 13.93
CA THR A 80 21.64 20.91 13.26
C THR A 80 21.91 19.82 12.21
N SER A 81 22.63 20.16 11.15
CA SER A 81 23.05 19.21 10.12
C SER A 81 23.77 17.99 10.71
N GLU A 82 24.62 18.20 11.73
CA GLU A 82 25.32 17.11 12.43
C GLU A 82 24.35 16.17 13.18
N SER A 83 23.37 16.72 13.92
CA SER A 83 22.34 15.91 14.59
C SER A 83 21.49 15.14 13.60
N ASN A 84 21.13 15.77 12.47
CA ASN A 84 20.36 15.18 11.39
C ASN A 84 21.11 14.04 10.69
N LYS A 85 22.42 14.19 10.49
CA LYS A 85 23.28 13.13 9.96
C LYS A 85 23.34 11.93 10.90
N LYS A 86 23.56 12.16 12.20
CA LYS A 86 23.58 11.09 13.21
C LYS A 86 22.23 10.39 13.31
N LEU A 87 21.13 11.14 13.35
CA LEU A 87 19.78 10.59 13.46
C LEU A 87 19.41 9.75 12.24
N SER A 88 19.66 10.24 11.03
CA SER A 88 19.42 9.43 9.82
C SER A 88 20.28 8.16 9.79
N GLN A 89 21.53 8.20 10.27
CA GLN A 89 22.35 7.00 10.34
C GLN A 89 21.75 5.98 11.32
N TYR A 90 21.35 6.39 12.52
CA TYR A 90 20.70 5.48 13.49
C TYR A 90 19.43 4.83 12.94
N ARG A 91 18.61 5.59 12.21
CA ARG A 91 17.41 5.09 11.52
C ARG A 91 17.73 4.00 10.50
N CYS A 92 18.81 4.21 9.77
CA CYS A 92 19.29 3.31 8.75
C CYS A 92 19.86 2.02 9.34
N ASP A 93 20.60 2.14 10.44
CA ASP A 93 21.16 0.97 11.13
C ASP A 93 20.08 0.16 11.83
N TYR A 94 19.07 0.82 12.40
CA TYR A 94 17.88 0.15 12.93
C TYR A 94 17.19 -0.70 11.87
N LEU A 95 16.84 -0.11 10.72
CA LEU A 95 16.14 -0.82 9.65
C LEU A 95 17.03 -1.92 9.03
N LYS A 96 18.33 -1.67 8.89
CA LYS A 96 19.31 -2.66 8.44
C LYS A 96 19.28 -3.91 9.33
N ASN A 97 19.45 -3.73 10.64
CA ASN A 97 19.48 -4.85 11.58
C ASN A 97 18.14 -5.60 11.54
N TYR A 98 17.04 -4.86 11.57
CA TYR A 98 15.70 -5.44 11.56
C TYR A 98 15.40 -6.29 10.31
N LEU A 99 15.75 -5.80 9.11
CA LEU A 99 15.56 -6.57 7.87
C LEU A 99 16.54 -7.73 7.74
N ASN A 100 17.77 -7.58 8.24
CA ASN A 100 18.76 -8.65 8.23
C ASN A 100 18.37 -9.81 9.15
N ASP A 101 17.77 -9.51 10.31
CA ASP A 101 17.25 -10.52 11.23
C ASP A 101 16.06 -11.29 10.61
N LEU A 102 15.26 -10.61 9.78
CA LEU A 102 14.06 -11.20 9.16
C LEU A 102 14.32 -12.01 7.89
N PHE A 103 15.18 -11.53 7.00
CA PHE A 103 15.39 -12.13 5.69
C PHE A 103 16.67 -12.98 5.66
N ASN A 104 17.81 -12.33 5.82
CA ASN A 104 19.12 -12.95 6.01
C ASN A 104 20.14 -11.87 6.39
N SER A 105 21.24 -12.27 7.05
CA SER A 105 22.24 -11.33 7.60
C SER A 105 22.93 -10.42 6.56
N SER A 106 22.83 -10.74 5.27
CA SER A 106 23.38 -9.97 4.14
C SER A 106 22.31 -9.31 3.27
N PHE A 107 21.04 -9.29 3.69
CA PHE A 107 19.97 -8.72 2.88
C PHE A 107 20.18 -7.21 2.68
N VAL A 108 20.51 -6.49 3.74
CA VAL A 108 20.91 -5.09 3.72
C VAL A 108 22.44 -5.02 3.82
N ASN A 109 23.08 -4.91 2.67
CA ASN A 109 24.54 -4.87 2.57
C ASN A 109 25.11 -3.50 2.96
N GLN A 110 24.36 -2.42 2.74
CA GLN A 110 24.80 -1.07 3.06
C GLN A 110 23.66 -0.21 3.62
N SER A 111 23.96 0.60 4.63
CA SER A 111 23.07 1.61 5.21
C SER A 111 23.80 2.96 5.23
N THR A 112 23.11 4.07 4.93
CA THR A 112 23.72 5.41 4.97
C THR A 112 22.72 6.46 5.43
N GLY A 113 23.05 7.16 6.51
CA GLY A 113 22.35 8.36 6.95
C GLY A 113 22.72 9.55 6.08
N ILE A 114 21.77 10.08 5.32
CA ILE A 114 21.98 11.25 4.47
C ILE A 114 21.77 12.55 5.23
N GLY A 115 20.91 12.55 6.25
CA GLY A 115 20.44 13.74 6.94
C GLY A 115 19.54 14.57 6.04
N GLU A 116 19.76 15.88 6.01
CA GLU A 116 19.01 16.85 5.21
C GLU A 116 19.66 17.19 3.86
N GLU A 117 20.86 16.67 3.58
CA GLU A 117 21.73 17.07 2.44
C GLU A 117 21.13 16.79 1.06
N ARG A 118 20.18 15.85 0.95
CA ARG A 118 19.56 15.46 -0.32
C ARG A 118 18.03 15.65 -0.26
N PRO A 119 17.53 16.89 -0.40
CA PRO A 119 16.10 17.18 -0.41
C PRO A 119 15.40 16.45 -1.55
N LEU A 120 14.12 16.13 -1.35
CA LEU A 120 13.34 15.41 -2.36
C LEU A 120 13.02 16.32 -3.54
N SER A 121 13.31 15.88 -4.76
CA SER A 121 12.87 16.52 -6.00
C SER A 121 11.69 15.78 -6.60
N ILE A 122 10.64 16.52 -6.95
CA ILE A 122 9.39 16.05 -7.53
C ILE A 122 9.36 16.55 -8.96
N ASN A 123 9.16 15.66 -9.93
CA ASN A 123 9.02 16.06 -11.32
C ASN A 123 7.53 16.26 -11.64
N THR A 124 7.19 17.30 -12.37
CA THR A 124 5.82 17.57 -12.82
C THR A 124 5.84 17.80 -14.31
N ASP A 125 4.69 17.70 -14.99
CA ASP A 125 4.58 18.06 -16.41
C ASP A 125 5.01 19.52 -16.67
N SER A 126 4.95 20.36 -15.64
CA SER A 126 5.38 21.76 -15.63
C SER A 126 6.84 22.00 -15.21
N GLY A 127 7.62 20.95 -14.93
CA GLY A 127 9.03 21.03 -14.51
C GLY A 127 9.32 20.36 -13.16
N SER A 128 10.57 20.44 -12.70
CA SER A 128 11.03 19.83 -11.44
C SER A 128 10.93 20.81 -10.26
N PHE A 129 10.54 20.30 -9.10
CA PHE A 129 10.37 21.05 -7.86
C PHE A 129 11.08 20.36 -6.69
N THR A 130 12.01 21.03 -6.03
CA THR A 130 12.78 20.47 -4.91
C THR A 130 12.29 21.00 -3.57
N ILE A 131 12.04 20.09 -2.62
CA ILE A 131 11.58 20.40 -1.28
C ILE A 131 12.76 20.77 -0.37
N THR A 132 13.30 21.98 -0.56
CA THR A 132 14.42 22.49 0.24
C THR A 132 13.98 23.01 1.62
N CYS A 133 14.93 23.17 2.54
CA CYS A 133 14.70 23.75 3.86
C CYS A 133 14.15 25.19 3.77
N ASP A 134 14.69 25.98 2.84
CA ASP A 134 14.28 27.37 2.60
C ASP A 134 12.86 27.46 2.07
N LEU A 135 12.46 26.52 1.22
CA LEU A 135 11.08 26.42 0.76
C LEU A 135 10.14 26.15 1.95
N ILE A 136 10.48 25.16 2.78
CA ILE A 136 9.65 24.77 3.92
C ILE A 136 9.55 25.91 4.94
N SER A 137 10.64 26.65 5.18
CA SER A 137 10.67 27.77 6.13
C SER A 137 9.78 28.94 5.67
N GLY A 138 9.67 29.17 4.36
CA GLY A 138 8.82 30.21 3.76
C GLY A 138 7.31 29.94 3.76
N ILE A 139 6.87 28.73 4.14
CA ILE A 139 5.44 28.37 4.18
C ILE A 139 4.83 28.77 5.53
N GLN A 140 3.76 29.58 5.48
CA GLN A 140 3.06 30.04 6.69
C GLN A 140 2.12 29.01 7.30
N ALA A 141 1.51 28.13 6.48
CA ALA A 141 0.59 27.10 6.96
C ALA A 141 1.35 25.97 7.67
N THR A 142 1.13 25.84 8.98
CA THR A 142 1.83 24.87 9.86
C THR A 142 1.59 23.41 9.48
N GLU A 143 0.35 23.06 9.14
CA GLU A 143 -0.01 21.70 8.72
C GLU A 143 0.74 21.29 7.44
N ARG A 144 0.73 22.18 6.43
CA ARG A 144 1.44 21.96 5.17
C ARG A 144 2.96 21.87 5.37
N LYS A 145 3.49 22.69 6.27
CA LYS A 145 4.91 22.66 6.62
C LYS A 145 5.29 21.29 7.20
N GLU A 146 4.45 20.74 8.07
CA GLU A 146 4.67 19.40 8.63
C GLU A 146 4.55 18.30 7.57
N GLU A 147 3.63 18.40 6.60
CA GLU A 147 3.56 17.46 5.46
C GLU A 147 4.82 17.45 4.59
N LEU A 148 5.46 18.60 4.37
CA LEU A 148 6.72 18.66 3.64
C LEU A 148 7.91 18.15 4.46
N HIS A 149 7.94 18.44 5.77
CA HIS A 149 8.92 17.83 6.67
C HIS A 149 8.78 16.31 6.69
N LYS A 150 7.55 15.81 6.74
CA LYS A 150 7.21 14.39 6.63
C LYS A 150 7.87 13.73 5.42
N LEU A 151 7.83 14.37 4.25
CA LEU A 151 8.43 13.85 3.01
C LEU A 151 9.95 13.83 3.02
N ASN A 152 10.57 14.82 3.68
CA ASN A 152 12.02 14.82 3.86
C ASN A 152 12.49 13.80 4.91
N ARG A 153 11.59 13.17 5.68
CA ARG A 153 11.91 12.05 6.61
C ARG A 153 11.80 10.65 5.97
N ARG A 154 11.86 10.56 4.65
CA ARG A 154 11.73 9.32 3.87
C ARG A 154 12.88 8.32 4.07
N ILE A 155 12.64 7.10 3.58
CA ILE A 155 13.65 6.06 3.36
C ILE A 155 13.70 5.77 1.85
N GLU A 156 14.91 5.65 1.31
CA GLU A 156 15.14 5.13 -0.03
C GLU A 156 15.83 3.78 0.08
N ILE A 157 15.32 2.79 -0.66
CA ILE A 157 15.90 1.46 -0.74
C ILE A 157 16.30 1.19 -2.18
N LEU A 158 17.60 1.04 -2.39
CA LEU A 158 18.20 0.70 -3.69
C LEU A 158 18.36 -0.81 -3.79
N ILE A 159 17.82 -1.39 -4.86
CA ILE A 159 17.99 -2.81 -5.15
C ILE A 159 19.39 -3.04 -5.70
N LEU A 160 20.20 -3.84 -5.00
CA LEU A 160 21.58 -4.12 -5.38
C LEU A 160 21.69 -5.40 -6.19
N LYS A 161 20.93 -6.43 -5.83
CA LYS A 161 21.01 -7.74 -6.47
C LYS A 161 19.65 -8.41 -6.53
N THR A 162 19.34 -9.00 -7.68
CA THR A 162 18.12 -9.79 -7.89
C THR A 162 18.40 -11.17 -8.46
N ASP A 163 17.56 -12.14 -8.11
CA ASP A 163 17.56 -13.50 -8.67
C ASP A 163 16.16 -13.84 -9.19
N SER A 164 16.02 -13.82 -10.52
CA SER A 164 14.75 -14.11 -11.20
C SER A 164 14.22 -15.51 -10.94
N THR A 165 15.05 -16.48 -10.55
CA THR A 165 14.62 -17.86 -10.26
C THR A 165 13.87 -17.97 -8.93
N LYS A 166 14.11 -17.01 -8.02
CA LYS A 166 13.42 -16.91 -6.72
C LYS A 166 12.10 -16.18 -6.79
N ARG A 167 11.70 -15.69 -7.97
CA ARG A 167 10.38 -15.11 -8.18
C ARG A 167 9.34 -16.15 -7.82
N LYS A 168 8.59 -15.90 -6.74
CA LYS A 168 7.37 -16.65 -6.51
C LYS A 168 6.40 -16.26 -7.64
N PRO A 169 5.74 -17.22 -8.30
CA PRO A 169 4.63 -16.88 -9.18
C PRO A 169 3.64 -16.09 -8.32
N GLN A 170 3.42 -14.82 -8.70
CA GLN A 170 2.44 -13.99 -8.03
C GLN A 170 1.12 -14.76 -8.09
N LEU A 171 0.65 -15.23 -6.93
CA LEU A 171 -0.68 -15.83 -6.88
C LEU A 171 -1.73 -14.78 -7.28
N TYR A 172 -1.39 -13.49 -7.17
CA TYR A 172 -2.11 -12.33 -7.71
C TYR A 172 -1.11 -11.26 -8.12
N SER A 173 -0.91 -11.09 -9.43
CA SER A 173 -0.46 -9.81 -9.96
C SER A 173 -1.61 -8.85 -9.75
N HIS A 174 -1.41 -7.82 -8.92
CA HIS A 174 -2.30 -6.67 -9.01
C HIS A 174 -1.96 -6.03 -10.35
N PRO A 175 -2.89 -5.95 -11.31
CA PRO A 175 -2.58 -5.36 -12.59
C PRO A 175 -2.05 -3.94 -12.35
N SER A 176 -1.07 -3.52 -13.14
CA SER A 176 -0.77 -2.09 -13.28
C SER A 176 -2.08 -1.34 -13.50
N TYR A 177 -2.29 -0.19 -12.87
CA TYR A 177 -3.55 0.55 -12.98
C TYR A 177 -3.99 0.81 -14.43
N SER A 178 -3.03 0.88 -15.36
CA SER A 178 -3.23 1.02 -16.80
C SER A 178 -3.89 -0.19 -17.49
N ALA A 179 -3.90 -1.35 -16.85
CA ALA A 179 -4.48 -2.61 -17.35
C ALA A 179 -5.84 -2.94 -16.72
N LEU A 180 -6.42 -2.04 -15.94
CA LEU A 180 -7.72 -2.26 -15.32
C LEU A 180 -8.85 -1.91 -16.28
N GLU A 181 -9.71 -2.88 -16.57
CA GLU A 181 -10.77 -2.79 -17.56
C GLU A 181 -12.15 -2.88 -16.91
N LYS A 182 -13.12 -2.19 -17.51
CA LYS A 182 -14.53 -2.27 -17.12
C LYS A 182 -15.02 -3.72 -17.20
N GLY A 183 -15.74 -4.15 -16.16
CA GLY A 183 -16.34 -5.48 -16.07
C GLY A 183 -15.45 -6.53 -15.39
N ASN A 184 -14.15 -6.28 -15.26
CA ASN A 184 -13.24 -7.19 -14.59
C ASN A 184 -13.31 -7.03 -13.06
N VAL A 185 -13.00 -8.13 -12.36
CA VAL A 185 -12.97 -8.22 -10.90
C VAL A 185 -11.52 -8.36 -10.45
N TYR A 186 -11.15 -7.57 -9.47
CA TYR A 186 -9.79 -7.44 -8.97
C TYR A 186 -9.77 -7.70 -7.46
N LEU A 187 -8.79 -8.46 -7.00
CA LEU A 187 -8.59 -8.73 -5.58
C LEU A 187 -7.95 -7.51 -4.92
N LEU A 188 -8.44 -7.13 -3.73
CA LEU A 188 -7.75 -6.16 -2.89
C LEU A 188 -6.66 -6.85 -2.04
N PRO A 189 -5.62 -6.10 -1.62
CA PRO A 189 -4.76 -6.52 -0.53
C PRO A 189 -5.59 -6.94 0.69
N GLU A 190 -5.03 -7.78 1.55
CA GLU A 190 -5.80 -8.39 2.64
C GLU A 190 -6.46 -7.32 3.52
N ILE A 191 -7.78 -7.43 3.65
CA ILE A 191 -8.60 -6.56 4.50
C ILE A 191 -9.17 -7.43 5.62
N ARG A 192 -8.75 -7.15 6.86
CA ARG A 192 -9.24 -7.85 8.05
C ARG A 192 -10.29 -7.02 8.77
N PHE A 193 -11.13 -7.73 9.51
CA PHE A 193 -12.17 -7.14 10.35
C PHE A 193 -11.98 -7.63 11.78
N GLN A 194 -12.43 -6.84 12.76
CA GLN A 194 -12.53 -7.34 14.13
C GLN A 194 -13.45 -8.59 14.18
N LEU A 195 -13.17 -9.50 15.13
CA LEU A 195 -13.90 -10.76 15.26
C LEU A 195 -15.40 -10.51 15.38
N SER A 196 -16.20 -11.18 14.53
CA SER A 196 -17.65 -11.04 14.45
C SER A 196 -18.17 -9.61 14.25
N LYS A 197 -17.32 -8.70 13.76
CA LYS A 197 -17.66 -7.31 13.46
C LYS A 197 -17.34 -6.96 12.00
N TRP A 198 -17.78 -5.77 11.61
CA TRP A 198 -17.50 -5.14 10.32
C TRP A 198 -16.55 -3.94 10.42
N GLU A 199 -16.08 -3.61 11.63
CA GLU A 199 -15.02 -2.64 11.82
C GLU A 199 -13.70 -3.20 11.25
N LEU A 200 -13.07 -2.41 10.39
CA LEU A 200 -11.76 -2.71 9.83
C LEU A 200 -10.73 -2.88 10.94
N LEU A 201 -9.96 -3.97 10.89
CA LEU A 201 -8.97 -4.27 11.90
C LEU A 201 -7.81 -3.28 11.77
N ARG A 202 -7.53 -2.59 12.87
CA ARG A 202 -6.40 -1.69 13.02
C ARG A 202 -5.73 -1.97 14.36
N ASN A 203 -4.55 -2.57 14.32
CA ASN A 203 -3.71 -2.79 15.48
C ASN A 203 -2.23 -2.68 15.08
N GLU A 204 -1.33 -3.00 16.00
CA GLU A 204 0.11 -2.93 15.79
C GLU A 204 0.64 -3.88 14.70
N ASN A 205 -0.09 -4.97 14.39
CA ASN A 205 0.32 -6.03 13.47
C ASN A 205 -0.41 -5.98 12.11
N HIS A 206 -1.45 -5.15 11.98
CA HIS A 206 -2.25 -5.08 10.77
C HIS A 206 -3.06 -3.78 10.70
N ASN A 207 -3.00 -3.09 9.57
CA ASN A 207 -3.78 -1.90 9.29
C ASN A 207 -4.60 -2.07 8.00
N SER A 208 -5.85 -2.51 8.13
CA SER A 208 -6.71 -2.79 6.98
C SER A 208 -7.09 -1.53 6.18
N ILE A 209 -6.94 -0.34 6.77
CA ILE A 209 -7.15 0.92 6.06
C ILE A 209 -6.07 1.09 4.98
N ASP A 210 -4.81 0.78 5.31
CA ASP A 210 -3.70 0.89 4.34
C ASP A 210 -3.90 -0.02 3.12
N SER A 211 -4.53 -1.20 3.31
CA SER A 211 -4.89 -2.12 2.23
C SER A 211 -5.87 -1.51 1.21
N LEU A 212 -6.65 -0.50 1.63
CA LEU A 212 -7.59 0.22 0.75
C LEU A 212 -6.90 1.24 -0.14
N LYS A 213 -5.66 1.65 0.20
CA LYS A 213 -4.94 2.69 -0.54
C LYS A 213 -4.80 2.37 -2.03
N PHE A 214 -4.60 1.10 -2.37
CA PHE A 214 -4.53 0.65 -3.77
C PHE A 214 -5.78 1.05 -4.57
N LEU A 215 -6.97 0.76 -4.04
CA LEU A 215 -8.23 1.13 -4.68
C LEU A 215 -8.44 2.65 -4.69
N ALA A 216 -8.09 3.32 -3.59
CA ALA A 216 -8.23 4.77 -3.47
C ALA A 216 -7.39 5.49 -4.53
N ASP A 217 -6.12 5.11 -4.66
CA ASP A 217 -5.20 5.67 -5.64
C ASP A 217 -5.67 5.45 -7.08
N PHE A 218 -6.21 4.26 -7.39
CA PHE A 218 -6.84 3.99 -8.67
C PHE A 218 -7.99 4.95 -8.94
N MET A 219 -8.93 5.08 -8.00
CA MET A 219 -10.10 5.93 -8.16
C MET A 219 -9.77 7.42 -8.21
N ILE A 220 -8.68 7.84 -7.57
CA ILE A 220 -8.15 9.20 -7.65
C ILE A 220 -7.59 9.49 -9.05
N GLN A 221 -6.82 8.54 -9.61
CA GLN A 221 -6.25 8.67 -10.97
C GLN A 221 -7.32 8.57 -12.06
N HIS A 222 -8.40 7.85 -11.79
CA HIS A 222 -9.52 7.66 -12.72
C HIS A 222 -10.80 8.27 -12.14
N PRO A 223 -10.95 9.61 -12.10
CA PRO A 223 -12.06 10.29 -11.41
C PRO A 223 -13.45 9.92 -11.94
N ASN A 224 -13.53 9.38 -13.15
CA ASN A 224 -14.79 9.00 -13.80
C ASN A 224 -15.13 7.51 -13.58
N THR A 225 -14.43 6.81 -12.68
CA THR A 225 -14.74 5.41 -12.37
C THR A 225 -15.85 5.25 -11.34
N ILE A 226 -16.73 4.27 -11.58
CA ILE A 226 -17.61 3.68 -10.56
C ILE A 226 -17.11 2.27 -10.28
N VAL A 227 -16.95 1.92 -9.00
CA VAL A 227 -16.52 0.59 -8.57
C VAL A 227 -17.54 -0.07 -7.66
N GLU A 228 -17.68 -1.37 -7.79
CA GLU A 228 -18.38 -2.22 -6.84
C GLU A 228 -17.36 -2.84 -5.89
N ILE A 229 -17.49 -2.60 -4.58
CA ILE A 229 -16.75 -3.28 -3.53
C ILE A 229 -17.51 -4.55 -3.17
N MET A 230 -16.84 -5.69 -3.34
CA MET A 230 -17.40 -7.02 -3.17
C MET A 230 -16.76 -7.67 -1.94
N ASN A 231 -17.52 -7.89 -0.87
CA ASN A 231 -17.02 -8.60 0.31
C ASN A 231 -17.58 -10.02 0.38
N HIS A 232 -16.73 -10.99 0.68
CA HIS A 232 -17.10 -12.40 0.72
C HIS A 232 -16.80 -13.01 2.09
N THR A 233 -17.60 -14.00 2.47
CA THR A 233 -17.39 -14.80 3.68
C THR A 233 -16.93 -16.20 3.32
N ASP A 234 -16.40 -16.93 4.31
CA ASP A 234 -16.31 -18.38 4.18
C ASP A 234 -17.68 -19.02 4.40
N CYS A 235 -17.75 -20.32 4.13
CA CYS A 235 -19.00 -21.06 4.17
C CYS A 235 -19.33 -21.75 5.49
N ARG A 236 -18.72 -21.30 6.58
CA ARG A 236 -19.01 -21.84 7.91
C ARG A 236 -20.09 -21.03 8.62
N GLY A 237 -20.42 -19.84 8.13
CA GLY A 237 -21.46 -18.98 8.70
C GLY A 237 -22.84 -19.32 8.13
N SER A 238 -23.90 -19.20 8.93
CA SER A 238 -25.27 -19.40 8.45
C SER A 238 -25.70 -18.32 7.45
N ASP A 239 -26.41 -18.71 6.40
CA ASP A 239 -26.77 -17.84 5.25
C ASP A 239 -27.32 -16.47 5.70
N LYS A 240 -28.31 -16.43 6.59
CA LYS A 240 -28.87 -15.12 7.03
C LYS A 240 -27.86 -14.23 7.76
N TYR A 241 -26.93 -14.81 8.50
CA TYR A 241 -25.91 -14.05 9.22
C TYR A 241 -24.75 -13.63 8.31
N SER A 242 -24.33 -14.51 7.39
CA SER A 242 -23.27 -14.28 6.41
C SER A 242 -23.62 -13.19 5.40
N ILE A 243 -24.88 -13.13 4.90
CA ILE A 243 -25.38 -12.05 4.02
C ILE A 243 -25.20 -10.71 4.73
N ARG A 244 -25.71 -10.64 5.97
CA ARG A 244 -25.70 -9.38 6.72
C ARG A 244 -24.27 -8.96 7.03
N LEU A 245 -23.42 -9.91 7.41
CA LEU A 245 -22.03 -9.65 7.76
C LEU A 245 -21.22 -9.19 6.56
N SER A 246 -21.30 -9.89 5.44
CA SER A 246 -20.60 -9.53 4.20
C SER A 246 -21.07 -8.17 3.69
N GLN A 247 -22.37 -7.88 3.70
CA GLN A 247 -22.89 -6.58 3.30
C GLN A 247 -22.39 -5.45 4.21
N LYS A 248 -22.40 -5.66 5.54
CA LYS A 248 -21.90 -4.66 6.50
C LYS A 248 -20.40 -4.42 6.36
N ARG A 249 -19.63 -5.45 6.03
CA ARG A 249 -18.19 -5.34 5.76
C ARG A 249 -17.90 -4.58 4.47
N ALA A 250 -18.63 -4.87 3.39
CA ALA A 250 -18.53 -4.10 2.15
C ALA A 250 -18.87 -2.62 2.39
N GLU A 251 -19.93 -2.33 3.17
CA GLU A 251 -20.30 -0.96 3.52
C GLU A 251 -19.24 -0.27 4.38
N SER A 252 -18.58 -1.00 5.27
CA SER A 252 -17.52 -0.44 6.11
C SER A 252 -16.28 -0.08 5.30
N VAL A 253 -15.94 -0.89 4.29
CA VAL A 253 -14.90 -0.55 3.32
C VAL A 253 -15.28 0.70 2.53
N ARG A 254 -16.52 0.77 2.01
CA ARG A 254 -17.03 1.97 1.33
C ARG A 254 -16.94 3.21 2.21
N GLN A 255 -17.39 3.12 3.46
CA GLN A 255 -17.35 4.25 4.39
C GLN A 255 -15.92 4.72 4.65
N CYS A 256 -14.97 3.80 4.82
CA CYS A 256 -13.57 4.18 4.99
C CYS A 256 -12.96 4.81 3.72
N MET A 257 -13.36 4.36 2.53
CA MET A 257 -12.95 5.01 1.26
C MET A 257 -13.43 6.47 1.18
N ILE A 258 -14.64 6.74 1.69
CA ILE A 258 -15.19 8.10 1.75
C ILE A 258 -14.45 8.92 2.81
N GLU A 259 -14.36 8.42 4.05
CA GLU A 259 -13.86 9.18 5.20
C GLU A 259 -12.34 9.43 5.16
N TYR A 260 -11.56 8.42 4.80
CA TYR A 260 -10.09 8.51 4.88
C TYR A 260 -9.44 8.92 3.55
N TYR A 261 -10.09 8.62 2.42
CA TYR A 261 -9.53 8.89 1.09
C TYR A 261 -10.33 9.93 0.29
N GLY A 262 -11.46 10.41 0.83
CA GLY A 262 -12.24 11.48 0.20
C GLY A 262 -12.91 11.08 -1.13
N ILE A 263 -13.11 9.78 -1.38
CA ILE A 263 -13.76 9.32 -2.60
C ILE A 263 -15.26 9.61 -2.51
N ASN A 264 -15.83 10.20 -3.57
CA ASN A 264 -17.27 10.44 -3.64
C ASN A 264 -18.03 9.10 -3.51
N GLY A 265 -18.95 9.03 -2.54
CA GLY A 265 -19.70 7.83 -2.21
C GLY A 265 -20.64 7.33 -3.32
N ASP A 266 -21.00 8.17 -4.28
CA ASP A 266 -21.80 7.79 -5.45
C ASP A 266 -21.01 6.93 -6.45
N ARG A 267 -19.67 6.98 -6.36
CA ARG A 267 -18.76 6.17 -7.17
C ARG A 267 -18.48 4.79 -6.55
N LEU A 268 -19.01 4.52 -5.37
CA LEU A 268 -18.73 3.32 -4.58
C LEU A 268 -20.03 2.55 -4.31
N ILE A 269 -20.16 1.36 -4.90
CA ILE A 269 -21.28 0.44 -4.64
C ILE A 269 -20.79 -0.68 -3.73
N ALA A 270 -21.33 -0.82 -2.53
CA ALA A 270 -20.96 -1.90 -1.61
C ALA A 270 -21.92 -3.10 -1.71
N LYS A 271 -21.39 -4.30 -1.94
CA LYS A 271 -22.17 -5.55 -1.97
C LYS A 271 -21.49 -6.70 -1.23
N GLY A 272 -22.27 -7.38 -0.39
CA GLY A 272 -21.89 -8.64 0.24
C GLY A 272 -22.27 -9.84 -0.63
N TYR A 273 -21.33 -10.76 -0.86
CA TYR A 273 -21.47 -11.90 -1.77
C TYR A 273 -21.36 -13.28 -1.12
N GLU A 274 -21.35 -13.37 0.21
CA GLU A 274 -21.28 -14.62 0.97
C GLU A 274 -20.31 -15.68 0.40
N GLU A 275 -20.72 -16.95 0.43
CA GLU A 275 -20.14 -18.11 -0.24
C GLU A 275 -20.63 -18.28 -1.69
N ASN A 276 -21.64 -17.51 -2.12
CA ASN A 276 -22.30 -17.67 -3.43
C ASN A 276 -21.34 -17.49 -4.62
N LEU A 277 -20.21 -16.82 -4.40
CA LEU A 277 -19.11 -16.72 -5.34
C LEU A 277 -17.84 -17.28 -4.69
N PRO A 278 -17.58 -18.60 -4.75
CA PRO A 278 -16.34 -19.18 -4.24
C PRO A 278 -15.16 -18.68 -5.06
N ARG A 279 -14.02 -18.45 -4.40
CA ARG A 279 -12.81 -17.99 -5.06
C ARG A 279 -12.29 -19.05 -6.03
N LYS A 280 -11.80 -18.59 -7.18
CA LYS A 280 -11.12 -19.43 -8.18
C LYS A 280 -9.62 -19.39 -7.93
N ILE A 281 -8.98 -20.54 -7.95
CA ILE A 281 -7.52 -20.71 -7.90
C ILE A 281 -7.06 -21.52 -9.09
N ILE A 282 -5.81 -21.32 -9.52
CA ILE A 282 -5.17 -22.16 -10.54
C ILE A 282 -4.25 -23.12 -9.80
N LEU A 283 -4.45 -24.42 -10.00
CA LEU A 283 -3.63 -25.47 -9.42
C LEU A 283 -2.29 -25.61 -10.20
N PRO A 284 -1.26 -26.26 -9.62
CA PRO A 284 0.04 -26.43 -10.30
C PRO A 284 -0.02 -27.13 -11.66
N ASN A 285 -1.06 -27.93 -11.90
CA ASN A 285 -1.33 -28.60 -13.17
C ASN A 285 -2.06 -27.69 -14.20
N GLY A 286 -2.28 -26.42 -13.87
CA GLY A 286 -2.98 -25.44 -14.70
C GLY A 286 -4.51 -25.50 -14.65
N SER A 287 -5.10 -26.44 -13.91
CA SER A 287 -6.57 -26.54 -13.83
C SER A 287 -7.14 -25.48 -12.87
N VAL A 288 -8.30 -24.94 -13.22
CA VAL A 288 -9.03 -24.00 -12.36
C VAL A 288 -9.83 -24.77 -11.31
N GLN A 289 -9.65 -24.44 -10.04
CA GLN A 289 -10.39 -25.00 -8.92
C GLN A 289 -11.21 -23.90 -8.24
N MET A 290 -12.49 -24.18 -7.99
CA MET A 290 -13.34 -23.32 -7.17
C MET A 290 -13.24 -23.76 -5.72
N LEU A 291 -13.01 -22.82 -4.81
CA LEU A 291 -12.96 -23.08 -3.37
C LEU A 291 -14.37 -23.19 -2.78
N THR A 292 -15.17 -24.12 -3.31
CA THR A 292 -16.47 -24.53 -2.75
C THR A 292 -16.28 -25.24 -1.40
N CYS A 293 -17.30 -25.28 -0.56
CA CYS A 293 -17.22 -25.96 0.73
C CYS A 293 -16.92 -27.45 0.60
N ASP A 294 -17.53 -28.12 -0.36
CA ASP A 294 -17.27 -29.55 -0.60
C ASP A 294 -15.80 -29.78 -0.92
N TYR A 295 -15.23 -28.94 -1.79
CA TYR A 295 -13.80 -28.97 -2.08
C TYR A 295 -12.96 -28.69 -0.83
N ILE A 296 -13.26 -27.62 -0.08
CA ILE A 296 -12.50 -27.28 1.13
C ILE A 296 -12.55 -28.44 2.13
N ASN A 297 -13.73 -28.99 2.43
CA ASN A 297 -13.91 -30.11 3.35
C ASN A 297 -13.19 -31.39 2.88
N SER A 298 -12.96 -31.55 1.58
CA SER A 298 -12.19 -32.68 1.01
C SER A 298 -10.67 -32.54 1.19
N LEU A 299 -10.16 -31.36 1.57
CA LEU A 299 -8.73 -31.16 1.77
C LEU A 299 -8.19 -32.01 2.93
N PRO A 300 -6.96 -32.56 2.78
CA PRO A 300 -6.45 -33.62 3.65
C PRO A 300 -6.14 -33.15 5.08
N SER A 301 -5.91 -31.86 5.28
CA SER A 301 -5.54 -31.30 6.58
C SER A 301 -6.44 -30.13 6.96
N LYS A 302 -6.71 -29.99 8.27
CA LYS A 302 -7.43 -28.83 8.81
C LYS A 302 -6.69 -27.51 8.55
N GLU A 303 -5.37 -27.56 8.43
CA GLU A 303 -4.56 -26.39 8.11
C GLU A 303 -4.83 -25.91 6.68
N ASP A 304 -4.89 -26.82 5.71
CA ASP A 304 -5.21 -26.49 4.32
C ASP A 304 -6.65 -26.02 4.17
N GLN A 305 -7.56 -26.61 4.94
CA GLN A 305 -8.95 -26.15 5.04
C GLN A 305 -9.03 -24.70 5.52
N GLU A 306 -8.32 -24.35 6.59
CA GLU A 306 -8.33 -22.99 7.12
C GLU A 306 -7.69 -21.99 6.14
N LYS A 307 -6.62 -22.37 5.45
CA LYS A 307 -6.02 -21.55 4.38
C LYS A 307 -7.03 -21.29 3.27
N ALA A 308 -7.75 -22.31 2.81
CA ALA A 308 -8.75 -22.15 1.76
C ALA A 308 -9.96 -21.31 2.23
N HIS A 309 -10.40 -21.47 3.47
CA HIS A 309 -11.41 -20.59 4.06
C HIS A 309 -10.91 -19.14 4.14
N GLN A 310 -9.67 -18.90 4.54
CA GLN A 310 -9.07 -17.55 4.54
C GLN A 310 -9.04 -16.96 3.13
N MET A 311 -8.77 -17.77 2.11
CA MET A 311 -8.82 -17.32 0.73
C MET A 311 -10.23 -16.88 0.31
N ASN A 312 -11.29 -17.50 0.82
CA ASN A 312 -12.68 -17.06 0.58
C ASN A 312 -13.09 -15.84 1.40
N ARG A 313 -12.45 -15.57 2.54
CA ARG A 313 -12.62 -14.34 3.35
C ARG A 313 -11.85 -13.17 2.75
N ARG A 314 -12.28 -12.72 1.57
CA ARG A 314 -11.62 -11.66 0.81
C ARG A 314 -12.56 -10.52 0.46
N THR A 315 -11.95 -9.40 0.08
CA THR A 315 -12.64 -8.28 -0.56
C THR A 315 -12.07 -8.11 -1.95
N GLU A 316 -12.95 -7.96 -2.92
CA GLU A 316 -12.64 -7.71 -4.33
C GLU A 316 -13.28 -6.37 -4.72
N PHE A 317 -12.88 -5.82 -5.85
CA PHE A 317 -13.60 -4.72 -6.47
C PHE A 317 -13.80 -4.97 -7.96
N LYS A 318 -14.90 -4.47 -8.49
CA LYS A 318 -15.25 -4.56 -9.91
C LYS A 318 -15.44 -3.18 -10.49
N ILE A 319 -14.84 -2.90 -11.64
CA ILE A 319 -15.06 -1.63 -12.35
C ILE A 319 -16.39 -1.73 -13.10
N LEU A 320 -17.35 -0.87 -12.73
CA LEU A 320 -18.68 -0.86 -13.34
C LEU A 320 -18.78 0.15 -14.49
N SER A 321 -18.09 1.28 -14.37
CA SER A 321 -18.16 2.40 -15.32
C SER A 321 -16.85 3.19 -15.30
N LEU A 322 -16.52 3.81 -16.43
CA LEU A 322 -15.37 4.71 -16.62
C LEU A 322 -15.80 6.13 -17.06
N ASP A 323 -17.11 6.37 -17.07
CA ASP A 323 -17.79 7.52 -17.66
C ASP A 323 -18.67 8.26 -16.64
N TYR A 324 -18.38 8.10 -15.34
CA TYR A 324 -19.02 8.88 -14.28
C TYR A 324 -18.79 10.37 -14.50
N VAL A 325 -19.89 11.12 -14.42
CA VAL A 325 -19.92 12.58 -14.39
C VAL A 325 -20.54 12.97 -13.06
N GLU A 326 -19.83 13.76 -12.27
CA GLU A 326 -20.35 14.27 -11.00
C GLU A 326 -21.56 15.16 -11.28
N LYS A 327 -22.66 14.90 -10.59
CA LYS A 327 -23.86 15.73 -10.71
C LYS A 327 -23.62 17.02 -9.94
N GLU A 328 -23.77 18.15 -10.64
CA GLU A 328 -23.66 19.51 -10.08
C GLU A 328 -24.66 19.78 -8.94
#